data_AF-A0A3N2R1Y5-F1
#
_entry.id   AF-A0A3N2R1Y5-F1
#
_cell.length_a   1.000
_cell.length_b   1.000
_cell.length_c   1.000
_cell.angle_alpha   90.00
_cell.angle_beta   90.00
_cell.angle_gamma   90.00
#
_symmetry.space_group_name_H-M   'P 1'
#
loop_
_entity.id
_entity.type
_entity.pdbx_description
1 polymer ?
#
loop_
_entity_poly.entity_id
_entity_poly.type
_entity_poly.pdbx_seq_one_letter_code
_entity_poly.pdbx_strand_id
1 'polypeptide(L)'
;MRRSSLLLAVVLMMGLAGCQTQPTGEAERIGHMVQAVDAAIDHPADPESLETIVRYGTDSRYYIMIRGWLSQELDGVESQYEASRNPTLRQQLQVRADFLRQAIRRIDLE
;
A
#
# COMPACT_ATOMS: atom_id res chain seq x y z
N MET A 1 49.24 23.65 -24.69
CA MET A 1 48.25 23.69 -23.58
C MET A 1 46.81 23.42 -24.07
N ARG A 2 46.53 22.31 -24.78
CA ARG A 2 45.19 22.00 -25.34
C ARG A 2 44.71 20.56 -25.09
N ARG A 3 45.46 19.74 -24.36
CA ARG A 3 45.14 18.31 -24.13
C ARG A 3 44.45 18.05 -22.79
N SER A 4 44.64 18.90 -21.76
CA SER A 4 43.98 18.72 -20.45
C SER A 4 42.48 19.03 -20.46
N SER A 5 42.00 19.91 -21.34
CA SER A 5 40.58 20.29 -21.39
C SER A 5 39.67 19.20 -21.97
N LEU A 6 40.22 18.28 -22.78
CA LEU A 6 39.46 17.16 -23.34
C LEU A 6 39.25 16.02 -22.33
N LEU A 7 40.23 15.79 -21.44
CA LEU A 7 40.11 14.75 -20.40
C LEU A 7 39.12 15.12 -19.30
N LEU A 8 38.98 16.41 -18.99
CA LEU A 8 38.02 16.88 -17.99
C LEU A 8 36.56 16.76 -18.45
N ALA A 9 36.31 16.92 -19.76
CA ALA A 9 34.97 16.81 -20.33
C ALA A 9 34.44 15.37 -20.35
N VAL A 10 35.32 14.37 -20.52
CA VAL A 10 34.94 12.95 -20.55
C VAL A 10 34.58 12.43 -19.16
N VAL A 11 35.28 12.89 -18.12
CA VAL A 11 34.98 12.52 -16.72
C VAL A 11 33.64 13.12 -16.26
N LEU A 12 33.29 14.31 -16.74
CA LEU A 12 32.02 14.96 -16.40
C LEU A 12 30.80 14.26 -17.03
N MET A 13 30.94 13.67 -18.23
CA MET A 13 29.85 12.90 -18.86
C MET A 13 29.61 11.53 -18.22
N MET A 14 30.61 10.92 -17.58
CA MET A 14 30.44 9.64 -16.87
C MET A 14 29.64 9.78 -15.56
N GLY A 15 29.57 10.98 -14.97
CA GLY A 15 28.82 11.22 -13.73
C GLY A 15 27.29 11.23 -13.89
N LEU A 16 26.77 11.40 -15.10
CA LEU A 16 25.32 11.50 -15.37
C LEU A 16 24.67 10.17 -15.78
N ALA A 17 25.47 9.13 -16.04
CA ALA A 17 24.96 7.80 -16.41
C ALA A 17 24.50 6.95 -15.19
N GLY A 18 24.62 7.49 -13.97
CA GLY A 18 24.21 6.82 -12.73
C GLY A 18 22.70 6.89 -12.43
N CYS A 19 21.92 7.68 -13.19
CA CYS A 19 20.45 7.65 -13.09
C CYS A 19 19.91 6.44 -13.85
N GLN A 20 20.12 5.24 -13.31
CA GLN A 20 19.43 4.05 -13.77
C GLN A 20 17.93 4.27 -13.54
N THR A 21 17.18 4.42 -14.63
CA THR A 21 15.72 4.45 -14.64
C THR A 21 15.25 3.12 -14.04
N GLN A 22 14.63 3.16 -12.86
CA GLN A 22 14.05 1.97 -12.25
C GLN A 22 13.06 1.31 -13.24
N PRO A 23 12.92 -0.03 -13.22
CA PRO A 23 12.00 -0.72 -14.10
C PRO A 23 10.56 -0.25 -13.81
N THR A 24 9.97 0.46 -14.76
CA THR A 24 8.63 1.09 -14.66
C THR A 24 7.54 0.09 -14.29
N GLY A 25 7.68 -1.16 -14.72
CA GLY A 25 6.70 -2.21 -14.46
C GLY A 25 6.51 -2.56 -12.99
N GLU A 26 7.52 -2.38 -12.13
CA GLU A 26 7.36 -2.65 -10.70
C GLU A 26 6.55 -1.56 -10.01
N ALA A 27 6.86 -0.29 -10.31
CA ALA A 27 6.12 0.84 -9.77
C ALA A 27 4.65 0.82 -10.22
N GLU A 28 4.40 0.50 -11.49
CA GLU A 28 3.05 0.33 -12.03
C GLU A 28 2.30 -0.81 -11.33
N ARG A 29 2.94 -1.96 -11.15
CA ARG A 29 2.36 -3.11 -10.44
C ARG A 29 2.02 -2.78 -8.99
N ILE A 30 2.89 -2.07 -8.28
CA ILE A 30 2.63 -1.60 -6.92
C ILE A 30 1.45 -0.61 -6.93
N GLY A 31 1.42 0.33 -7.88
CA GLY A 31 0.33 1.30 -8.02
C GLY A 31 -1.03 0.62 -8.19
N HIS A 32 -1.12 -0.36 -9.09
CA HIS A 32 -2.36 -1.14 -9.28
C HIS A 32 -2.76 -1.91 -8.02
N MET A 33 -1.80 -2.53 -7.32
CA MET A 33 -2.06 -3.25 -6.09
C MET A 33 -2.58 -2.31 -4.98
N VAL A 34 -1.96 -1.14 -4.80
CA VAL A 34 -2.42 -0.14 -3.83
C VAL A 34 -3.85 0.30 -4.14
N GLN A 35 -4.15 0.62 -5.40
CA GLN A 35 -5.50 1.00 -5.82
C GLN A 35 -6.53 -0.11 -5.58
N ALA A 36 -6.16 -1.36 -5.83
CA ALA A 36 -7.04 -2.50 -5.61
C ALA A 36 -7.31 -2.74 -4.12
N VAL A 37 -6.29 -2.62 -3.27
CA VAL A 37 -6.44 -2.74 -1.81
C VAL A 37 -7.25 -1.59 -1.23
N ASP A 38 -7.04 -0.35 -1.70
CA ASP A 38 -7.82 0.83 -1.32
C ASP A 38 -9.32 0.62 -1.60
N ALA A 39 -9.62 0.23 -2.85
CA ALA A 39 -10.99 -0.05 -3.27
C ALA A 39 -11.63 -1.17 -2.43
N ALA A 40 -10.87 -2.21 -2.09
CA ALA A 40 -11.36 -3.31 -1.26
C ALA A 40 -11.65 -2.87 0.19
N ILE A 41 -10.82 -1.99 0.76
CA ILE A 41 -11.04 -1.43 2.10
C ILE A 41 -12.33 -0.59 2.15
N ASP A 42 -12.60 0.17 1.08
CA ASP A 42 -13.79 1.03 1.01
C ASP A 42 -15.09 0.29 0.68
N HIS A 43 -15.00 -0.95 0.18
CA HIS A 43 -16.15 -1.78 -0.17
C HIS A 43 -16.17 -3.10 0.64
N PRO A 44 -16.30 -3.05 1.98
CA PRO A 44 -16.23 -4.25 2.83
C PRO A 44 -17.39 -5.24 2.63
N ALA A 45 -18.47 -4.82 1.97
CA ALA A 45 -19.61 -5.67 1.64
C ALA A 45 -19.44 -6.42 0.32
N ASP A 46 -18.44 -6.07 -0.50
CA ASP A 46 -18.13 -6.79 -1.73
C ASP A 46 -17.35 -8.08 -1.38
N PRO A 47 -17.85 -9.27 -1.79
CA PRO A 47 -17.15 -10.53 -1.58
C PRO A 47 -15.70 -10.55 -2.12
N GLU A 48 -15.42 -9.84 -3.21
CA GLU A 48 -14.07 -9.79 -3.82
C GLU A 48 -13.08 -8.95 -3.00
N SER A 49 -13.55 -8.09 -2.11
CA SER A 49 -12.69 -7.20 -1.31
C SER A 49 -11.78 -8.00 -0.38
N LEU A 50 -12.33 -8.97 0.35
CA LEU A 50 -11.54 -9.80 1.25
C LEU A 50 -10.50 -10.62 0.46
N GLU A 51 -10.91 -11.21 -0.67
CA GLU A 51 -10.01 -11.99 -1.52
C GLU A 51 -8.87 -11.13 -2.09
N THR A 52 -9.17 -9.89 -2.48
CA THR A 52 -8.16 -8.95 -2.98
C THR A 52 -7.14 -8.59 -1.90
N ILE A 53 -7.59 -8.28 -0.69
CA ILE A 53 -6.70 -8.00 0.43
C ILE A 53 -5.86 -9.22 0.78
N VAL A 54 -6.44 -10.43 0.82
CA VAL A 54 -5.69 -11.66 1.10
C VAL A 54 -4.65 -11.94 0.02
N ARG A 55 -5.02 -11.83 -1.26
CA ARG A 55 -4.12 -12.06 -2.40
C ARG A 55 -2.88 -11.20 -2.35
N TYR A 56 -3.03 -9.91 -2.04
CA TYR A 56 -1.87 -9.01 -1.97
C TYR A 56 -1.19 -9.02 -0.60
N GLY A 57 -1.96 -9.18 0.47
CA GLY A 57 -1.47 -9.16 1.86
C GLY A 57 -0.64 -10.37 2.23
N THR A 58 -0.85 -11.53 1.58
CA THR A 58 -0.03 -12.74 1.77
C THR A 58 1.25 -12.75 0.92
N ASP A 59 1.40 -11.79 -0.01
CA ASP A 59 2.65 -11.61 -0.74
C ASP A 59 3.70 -11.03 0.21
N SER A 60 4.75 -11.79 0.48
CA SER A 60 5.81 -11.41 1.43
C SER A 60 6.48 -10.07 1.08
N ARG A 61 6.43 -9.64 -0.18
CA ARG A 61 6.96 -8.33 -0.62
C ARG A 61 6.16 -7.16 -0.09
N TYR A 62 4.86 -7.36 0.15
CA TYR A 62 3.90 -6.31 0.50
C TYR A 62 3.23 -6.51 1.87
N TYR A 63 3.39 -7.69 2.48
CA TYR A 63 2.79 -8.05 3.76
C TYR A 63 2.91 -6.96 4.82
N ILE A 64 4.12 -6.48 5.10
CA ILE A 64 4.35 -5.45 6.14
C ILE A 64 3.59 -4.15 5.82
N MET A 65 3.56 -3.76 4.55
CA MET A 65 2.88 -2.54 4.10
C MET A 65 1.37 -2.67 4.25
N ILE A 66 0.79 -3.76 3.72
CA ILE A 66 -0.67 -3.98 3.74
C ILE A 66 -1.15 -4.22 5.16
N ARG A 67 -0.47 -5.06 5.94
CA ARG A 67 -0.82 -5.31 7.35
C ARG A 67 -0.77 -4.03 8.18
N GLY A 68 0.28 -3.22 8.00
CA GLY A 68 0.43 -1.94 8.68
C GLY A 68 -0.70 -0.97 8.33
N TRP A 69 -1.05 -0.88 7.05
CA TRP A 69 -2.17 -0.06 6.58
C TRP A 69 -3.51 -0.51 7.16
N LEU A 70 -3.85 -1.80 7.09
CA LEU A 70 -5.09 -2.33 7.66
C LEU A 70 -5.18 -2.08 9.17
N SER A 71 -4.07 -2.17 9.89
CA SER A 71 -4.03 -1.88 11.32
C SER A 71 -4.31 -0.41 11.61
N GLN A 72 -3.72 0.51 10.85
CA GLN A 72 -3.99 1.96 10.99
C GLN A 72 -5.44 2.31 10.64
N GLU A 73 -6.00 1.71 9.59
CA GLU A 73 -7.42 1.85 9.25
C GLU A 73 -8.32 1.34 10.38
N LEU A 74 -8.00 0.19 10.96
CA LEU A 74 -8.77 -0.39 12.07
C LEU A 74 -8.75 0.55 13.28
N ASP A 75 -7.57 1.02 13.70
CA ASP A 75 -7.42 1.96 14.82
C ASP A 75 -8.25 3.25 14.57
N GLY A 76 -8.23 3.76 13.34
CA GLY A 76 -9.01 4.93 12.93
C GLY A 76 -10.52 4.70 12.99
N VAL A 77 -11.00 3.54 12.55
CA VAL A 77 -12.42 3.15 12.59
C VAL A 77 -12.88 2.94 14.03
N GLU A 78 -12.08 2.26 14.86
CA GLU A 78 -12.38 2.03 16.28
C GLU A 78 -12.44 3.34 17.06
N SER A 79 -11.52 4.26 16.82
CA SER A 79 -11.54 5.61 17.40
C SER A 79 -12.85 6.37 17.08
N GLN A 80 -13.27 6.33 15.81
CA GLN A 80 -14.54 6.94 15.39
C GLN A 80 -15.75 6.23 16.01
N TYR A 81 -15.71 4.90 16.14
CA TYR A 81 -16.78 4.12 16.74
C TYR A 81 -16.99 4.50 18.20
N GLU A 82 -15.92 4.61 18.98
CA GLU A 82 -15.95 5.01 20.38
C GLU A 82 -16.44 6.45 20.58
N ALA A 83 -16.03 7.37 19.69
CA ALA A 83 -16.45 8.77 19.75
C ALA A 83 -17.90 8.98 19.28
N SER A 84 -18.46 8.08 18.47
CA SER A 84 -19.76 8.26 17.83
C SER A 84 -20.93 8.02 18.80
N ARG A 85 -21.87 8.97 18.79
CA ARG A 85 -23.17 8.88 19.49
C ARG A 85 -24.33 8.52 18.56
N ASN A 86 -24.11 8.50 17.25
CA ASN A 86 -25.15 8.17 16.27
C ASN A 86 -25.22 6.64 16.10
N PRO A 87 -26.36 5.99 16.40
CA PRO A 87 -26.49 4.54 16.33
C PRO A 87 -26.23 3.95 14.94
N THR A 88 -26.74 4.60 13.88
CA THR A 88 -26.55 4.17 12.50
C THR A 88 -25.08 4.23 12.09
N LEU A 89 -24.40 5.33 12.44
CA LEU A 89 -22.97 5.47 12.16
C LEU A 89 -22.16 4.43 12.95
N ARG A 90 -22.48 4.18 14.23
CA ARG A 90 -21.83 3.13 15.01
C ARG A 90 -21.98 1.76 14.36
N GLN A 91 -23.17 1.43 13.84
CA GLN A 91 -23.38 0.17 13.15
C GLN A 91 -22.51 0.05 11.89
N GLN A 92 -22.41 1.11 11.09
CA GLN A 92 -21.55 1.13 9.90
C GLN A 92 -20.07 0.97 10.26
N LEU A 93 -19.60 1.68 11.29
CA LEU A 93 -18.23 1.58 11.78
C LEU A 93 -17.93 0.19 12.35
N GLN A 94 -18.87 -0.43 13.05
CA GLN A 94 -18.73 -1.81 13.53
C GLN A 94 -18.53 -2.79 12.37
N VAL A 95 -19.34 -2.70 11.32
CA VAL A 95 -19.20 -3.56 10.12
C VAL A 95 -17.82 -3.38 9.49
N ARG A 96 -17.34 -2.13 9.36
CA ARG A 96 -16.00 -1.84 8.81
C ARG A 96 -14.89 -2.38 9.71
N ALA A 97 -15.00 -2.23 11.03
CA ALA A 97 -14.03 -2.77 11.99
C ALA A 97 -13.96 -4.31 11.93
N ASP A 98 -15.12 -4.98 11.86
CA ASP A 98 -15.17 -6.44 11.80
C ASP A 98 -14.57 -6.98 10.49
N PHE A 99 -14.82 -6.30 9.36
CA PHE A 99 -14.17 -6.61 8.09
C PHE A 99 -12.65 -6.46 8.18
N LEU A 100 -12.14 -5.34 8.70
CA LEU A 100 -10.69 -5.10 8.83
C LEU A 100 -10.03 -6.13 9.75
N ARG A 101 -10.64 -6.47 10.89
CA ARG A 101 -10.17 -7.54 11.78
C ARG A 101 -10.12 -8.88 11.06
N GLN A 102 -11.15 -9.21 10.27
CA GLN A 102 -11.17 -10.44 9.49
C GLN A 102 -10.06 -10.45 8.44
N ALA A 103 -9.86 -9.36 7.72
CA ALA A 103 -8.82 -9.24 6.71
C ALA A 103 -7.41 -9.42 7.32
N ILE A 104 -7.10 -8.71 8.41
CA ILE A 104 -5.84 -8.85 9.17
C ILE A 104 -5.65 -10.30 9.62
N ARG A 105 -6.68 -10.91 10.20
CA ARG A 105 -6.60 -12.31 10.65
C ARG A 105 -6.34 -13.27 9.49
N ARG A 106 -6.94 -13.05 8.31
CA ARG A 106 -6.74 -13.93 7.15
C ARG A 106 -5.32 -13.81 6.58
N ILE A 107 -4.73 -12.61 6.54
CA ILE A 107 -3.35 -12.45 6.07
C ILE A 107 -2.31 -12.96 7.08
N ASP A 108 -2.61 -12.93 8.38
CA ASP A 108 -1.69 -13.40 9.43
C ASP A 108 -1.68 -14.95 9.59
N LEU A 109 -2.66 -15.67 8.99
CA LEU A 109 -2.83 -17.13 9.13
C LEU A 109 -2.36 -17.97 7.94
N GLU A 110 -2.15 -17.36 6.77
CA GLU A 110 -1.66 -18.03 5.55
C GLU A 110 -0.14 -17.88 5.44
#